data_AF-A0A2G4SUZ5-F1
#
_entry.id   AF-A0A2G4SUZ5-F1
#
_cell.length_a   1.000
_cell.length_b   1.000
_cell.length_c   1.000
_cell.angle_alpha   90.00
_cell.angle_beta   90.00
_cell.angle_gamma   90.00
#
_symmetry.space_group_name_H-M   'P 1'
#
loop_
_entity.id
_entity.type
_entity.pdbx_description
1 polymer ?
#
loop_
_entity_poly.entity_id
_entity_poly.type
_entity_poly.pdbx_seq_one_letter_code
_entity_poly.pdbx_strand_id
1 'polypeptide(L)'
;MDEGSTPSSFYSSAMSTSSSLAPGDRILAVKSSVDGIGWNNLYRDTLESFVERVHTITMHAYSFSKFIFLRELQDMDFDIQEYINKNFFKEVWLSLVDYSRGRARAQNIIRYRAVIDQYLGDYLTITSYQRPNF
;
A
#
# COMPACT_ATOMS: atom_id res chain seq x y z
N MET A 1 21.42 -1.59 43.14
CA MET A 1 22.22 -2.06 42.00
C MET A 1 22.06 -3.56 41.94
N ASP A 2 21.16 -4.06 41.08
CA ASP A 2 21.50 -4.95 39.97
C ASP A 2 20.20 -5.21 39.19
N GLU A 3 20.14 -4.71 37.96
CA GLU A 3 19.03 -4.88 37.03
C GLU A 3 19.19 -6.23 36.31
N GLY A 4 18.39 -7.22 36.69
CA GLY A 4 18.27 -8.48 35.95
C GLY A 4 17.15 -8.39 34.92
N SER A 5 17.42 -7.80 33.75
CA SER A 5 16.47 -7.75 32.62
C SER A 5 16.41 -9.09 31.89
N THR A 6 15.33 -9.83 32.11
CA THR A 6 14.97 -11.05 31.33
C THR A 6 14.43 -10.64 29.96
N PRO A 7 14.87 -11.24 28.83
CA PRO A 7 14.31 -10.91 27.53
C PRO A 7 12.94 -11.59 27.36
N SER A 8 11.90 -10.78 27.12
CA SER A 8 10.55 -11.28 26.82
C SER A 8 10.53 -11.92 25.43
N SER A 9 10.34 -13.24 25.37
CA SER A 9 10.12 -13.95 24.11
C SER A 9 8.71 -13.64 23.58
N PHE A 10 8.61 -12.82 22.55
CA PHE A 10 7.37 -12.69 21.78
C PHE A 10 7.16 -13.97 20.98
N TYR A 11 6.25 -14.83 21.45
CA TYR A 11 5.76 -15.96 20.66
C TYR A 11 4.94 -15.42 19.49
N SER A 12 5.52 -15.50 18.29
CA SER A 12 4.82 -15.24 17.04
C SER A 12 3.87 -16.40 16.75
N SER A 13 2.57 -16.22 17.05
CA SER A 13 1.54 -17.18 16.71
C SER A 13 1.24 -17.09 15.21
N ALA A 14 1.85 -17.96 14.42
CA ALA A 14 1.52 -18.13 13.01
C ALA A 14 0.11 -18.74 12.86
N MET A 15 -0.86 -17.96 12.37
CA MET A 15 -2.14 -18.51 11.89
C MET A 15 -1.87 -19.35 10.64
N SER A 16 -1.98 -20.67 10.77
CA SER A 16 -1.84 -21.60 9.66
C SER A 16 -3.16 -21.73 8.91
N THR A 17 -3.22 -21.27 7.65
CA THR A 17 -4.26 -21.66 6.70
C THR A 17 -3.83 -22.94 6.00
N SER A 18 -4.45 -24.07 6.34
CA SER A 18 -4.16 -25.35 5.70
C SER A 18 -4.88 -25.48 4.35
N SER A 19 -4.21 -25.09 3.27
CA SER A 19 -4.53 -25.59 1.93
C SER A 19 -3.31 -26.33 1.37
N SER A 20 -3.55 -27.56 0.90
CA SER A 20 -2.51 -28.44 0.38
C SER A 20 -2.10 -28.00 -1.03
N LEU A 21 -0.99 -27.26 -1.12
CA LEU A 21 -0.31 -26.97 -2.39
C LEU A 21 0.79 -28.01 -2.66
N ALA A 22 0.99 -28.32 -3.94
CA ALA A 22 1.97 -29.30 -4.41
C ALA A 22 3.39 -28.99 -3.91
N PRO A 23 4.25 -30.00 -3.70
CA PRO A 23 5.65 -29.79 -3.31
C PRO A 23 6.37 -29.01 -4.43
N GLY A 24 6.57 -27.71 -4.23
CA GLY A 24 7.15 -26.80 -5.24
C GLY A 24 6.45 -25.44 -5.34
N ASP A 25 5.17 -25.35 -4.97
CA ASP A 25 4.35 -24.13 -5.15
C ASP A 25 4.21 -23.27 -3.89
N ARG A 26 4.99 -23.58 -2.84
CA ARG A 26 4.90 -22.89 -1.55
C ARG A 26 5.75 -21.62 -1.58
N ILE A 27 5.14 -20.50 -1.95
CA ILE A 27 5.74 -19.17 -1.71
C ILE A 27 5.74 -18.94 -0.20
N LEU A 28 6.92 -19.06 0.42
CA LEU A 28 7.12 -18.73 1.82
C LEU A 28 7.35 -17.21 1.94
N ALA A 29 6.33 -16.46 2.35
CA ALA A 29 6.48 -15.05 2.66
C ALA A 29 7.12 -14.89 4.04
N VAL A 30 8.43 -14.64 4.09
CA VAL A 30 9.12 -14.27 5.33
C VAL A 30 8.99 -12.76 5.51
N LYS A 31 8.34 -12.34 6.59
CA LYS A 31 8.34 -10.94 7.05
C LYS A 31 9.38 -10.83 8.16
N SER A 32 10.41 -10.02 7.95
CA SER A 32 11.37 -9.63 8.99
C SER A 32 11.41 -8.11 9.08
N SER A 33 11.93 -7.58 10.20
CA SER A 33 12.40 -6.20 10.21
C SER A 33 13.55 -6.03 9.20
N VAL A 34 13.78 -4.80 8.76
CA VAL A 34 14.95 -4.42 7.96
C VAL A 34 16.25 -4.86 8.67
N ASP A 35 16.24 -4.81 10.01
CA ASP A 35 17.35 -5.22 10.87
C ASP A 35 17.42 -6.72 11.16
N GLY A 36 16.36 -7.47 10.86
CA GLY A 36 16.20 -8.88 11.27
C GLY A 36 16.83 -9.89 10.31
N ILE A 37 17.22 -9.45 9.12
CA ILE A 37 18.03 -10.21 8.18
C ILE A 37 19.38 -9.48 8.15
N GLY A 38 20.50 -10.18 8.26
CA GLY A 38 21.85 -9.60 8.16
C GLY A 38 22.14 -9.08 6.74
N TRP A 39 21.35 -8.10 6.29
CA TRP A 39 21.52 -7.43 5.01
C TRP A 39 22.86 -6.70 5.00
N ASN A 40 23.42 -6.58 3.80
CA ASN A 40 24.61 -5.78 3.62
C ASN A 40 24.33 -4.34 4.08
N ASN A 41 25.01 -3.90 5.14
CA ASN A 41 24.86 -2.56 5.73
C ASN A 41 24.98 -1.44 4.68
N LEU A 42 25.68 -1.69 3.56
CA LEU A 42 25.79 -0.77 2.44
C LEU A 42 24.43 -0.36 1.84
N TYR A 43 23.43 -1.23 1.89
CA TYR A 43 22.11 -0.99 1.31
C TYR A 43 21.03 -0.69 2.36
N ARG A 44 21.37 -0.68 3.65
CA ARG A 44 20.39 -0.55 4.75
C ARG A 44 19.60 0.74 4.64
N ASP A 45 20.27 1.88 4.52
CA ASP A 45 19.61 3.19 4.44
C ASP A 45 18.75 3.33 3.17
N THR A 46 19.20 2.75 2.05
CA THR A 46 18.45 2.76 0.79
C THR A 46 17.18 1.91 0.92
N LEU A 47 17.29 0.73 1.55
CA LEU A 47 16.18 -0.17 1.79
C LEU A 47 15.18 0.44 2.78
N GLU A 48 15.67 1.05 3.86
CA GLU A 48 14.84 1.76 4.84
C GLU A 48 14.06 2.89 4.17
N SER A 49 14.73 3.76 3.42
CA SER A 49 14.08 4.84 2.67
C SER A 49 13.04 4.33 1.67
N PHE A 50 13.32 3.21 0.98
CA PHE A 50 12.36 2.58 0.08
C PHE A 50 11.14 2.05 0.81
N VAL A 51 11.34 1.32 1.92
CA VAL A 51 10.26 0.76 2.74
C VAL A 51 9.38 1.86 3.33
N GLU A 52 9.98 2.91 3.89
CA GLU A 52 9.27 4.08 4.41
C GLU A 52 8.45 4.77 3.33
N ARG A 53 9.03 4.95 2.14
CA ARG A 53 8.34 5.58 1.00
C ARG A 53 7.14 4.75 0.56
N VAL A 54 7.31 3.44 0.34
CA VAL A 54 6.22 2.53 -0.05
C VAL A 54 5.15 2.48 1.04
N HIS A 55 5.53 2.44 2.31
CA HIS A 55 4.62 2.47 3.44
C HIS A 55 3.76 3.74 3.43
N THR A 56 4.41 4.90 3.29
CA THR A 56 3.76 6.22 3.25
C THR A 56 2.76 6.30 2.11
N ILE A 57 3.15 5.93 0.88
CA ILE A 57 2.23 5.95 -0.28
C ILE A 57 1.05 5.00 -0.06
N THR A 58 1.30 3.82 0.50
CA THR A 58 0.23 2.84 0.77
C THR A 58 -0.76 3.37 1.80
N MET A 59 -0.27 4.04 2.85
CA MET A 59 -1.11 4.71 3.85
C MET A 59 -1.96 5.82 3.21
N HIS A 60 -1.35 6.65 2.36
CA HIS A 60 -2.07 7.69 1.62
C HIS A 60 -3.06 7.10 0.61
N ALA A 61 -2.72 6.03 -0.11
CA ALA A 61 -3.62 5.37 -1.07
C ALA A 61 -4.87 4.84 -0.37
N TYR A 62 -4.72 4.24 0.81
CA TYR A 62 -5.84 3.79 1.61
C TYR A 62 -6.69 4.97 2.11
N SER A 63 -6.05 6.02 2.63
CA SER A 63 -6.74 7.22 3.12
C SER A 63 -7.47 7.98 2.00
N PHE A 64 -6.86 8.05 0.81
CA PHE A 64 -7.45 8.67 -0.36
C PHE A 64 -8.61 7.86 -0.91
N SER A 65 -8.51 6.52 -0.95
CA SER A 65 -9.63 5.65 -1.31
C SER A 65 -10.84 5.90 -0.38
N LYS A 66 -10.60 5.99 0.93
CA LYS A 66 -11.65 6.36 1.90
C LYS A 66 -12.24 7.73 1.62
N PHE A 67 -11.39 8.72 1.33
CA PHE A 67 -11.83 10.07 1.01
C PHE A 67 -12.76 10.10 -0.20
N ILE A 68 -12.39 9.43 -1.29
CA ILE A 68 -13.22 9.27 -2.50
C ILE A 68 -14.57 8.65 -2.13
N PHE A 69 -14.56 7.51 -1.45
CA PHE A 69 -15.80 6.82 -1.08
C PHE A 69 -16.70 7.65 -0.17
N LEU A 70 -16.15 8.41 0.77
CA LEU A 70 -16.94 9.29 1.63
C LEU A 70 -17.55 10.46 0.86
N ARG A 71 -16.90 10.96 -0.20
CA ARG A 71 -17.43 12.00 -1.07
C ARG A 71 -18.51 11.46 -2.00
N GLU A 72 -18.28 10.30 -2.59
CA GLU A 72 -19.21 9.65 -3.52
C GLU A 72 -20.45 9.10 -2.81
N LEU A 73 -20.36 8.69 -1.55
CA LEU A 73 -21.53 8.30 -0.74
C LEU A 73 -22.54 9.43 -0.50
N GLN A 74 -22.18 10.68 -0.81
CA GLN A 74 -23.12 11.80 -0.80
C GLN A 74 -24.02 11.81 -2.05
N ASP A 75 -23.62 11.08 -3.10
CA ASP A 75 -24.38 10.86 -4.33
C ASP A 75 -25.03 9.47 -4.31
N MET A 76 -26.33 9.40 -4.51
CA MET A 76 -27.12 8.16 -4.37
C MET A 76 -26.94 7.19 -5.54
N ASP A 77 -26.29 7.62 -6.64
CA ASP A 77 -26.10 6.81 -7.86
C ASP A 77 -24.73 6.09 -7.91
N PHE A 78 -23.87 6.28 -6.90
CA PHE A 78 -22.53 5.68 -6.90
C PHE A 78 -22.55 4.21 -6.45
N ASP A 79 -22.36 3.27 -7.38
CA ASP A 79 -22.16 1.86 -7.03
C ASP A 79 -20.72 1.60 -6.53
N ILE A 80 -20.54 1.69 -5.21
CA ILE A 80 -19.27 1.42 -4.53
C ILE A 80 -18.69 0.03 -4.86
N GLN A 81 -19.55 -0.96 -5.15
CA GLN A 81 -19.11 -2.34 -5.38
C GLN A 81 -18.31 -2.47 -6.67
N GLU A 82 -18.58 -1.63 -7.68
CA GLU A 82 -17.80 -1.59 -8.91
C GLU A 82 -16.35 -1.12 -8.68
N TYR A 83 -16.09 -0.39 -7.59
CA TYR A 83 -14.79 0.21 -7.30
C TYR A 83 -13.99 -0.52 -6.19
N ILE A 84 -14.62 -1.36 -5.37
CA ILE A 84 -13.91 -2.17 -4.36
C ILE A 84 -13.25 -3.38 -5.03
N ASN A 85 -12.19 -3.13 -5.81
CA ASN A 85 -11.41 -4.17 -6.46
C ASN A 85 -9.94 -3.78 -6.62
N LYS A 86 -9.09 -4.79 -6.87
CA LYS A 86 -7.64 -4.63 -7.00
C LYS A 86 -7.23 -3.59 -8.04
N ASN A 87 -7.95 -3.47 -9.16
CA ASN A 87 -7.56 -2.56 -10.24
C ASN A 87 -7.80 -1.10 -9.85
N PHE A 88 -8.89 -0.80 -9.14
CA PHE A 88 -9.14 0.53 -8.61
C PHE A 88 -8.07 0.95 -7.61
N PHE A 89 -7.81 0.15 -6.57
CA PHE A 89 -6.78 0.48 -5.57
C PHE A 89 -5.38 0.64 -6.17
N LYS A 90 -5.06 -0.14 -7.20
CA LYS A 90 -3.81 0.03 -7.96
C LYS A 90 -3.75 1.39 -8.65
N GLU A 91 -4.84 1.84 -9.28
CA GLU A 91 -4.87 3.15 -9.93
C GLU A 91 -4.83 4.30 -8.91
N VAL A 92 -5.46 4.14 -7.74
CA VAL A 92 -5.34 5.09 -6.63
C VAL A 92 -3.88 5.21 -6.20
N TRP A 93 -3.21 4.09 -5.93
CA TRP A 93 -1.80 4.08 -5.55
C TRP A 93 -0.92 4.75 -6.61
N LEU A 94 -1.15 4.45 -7.89
CA LEU A 94 -0.40 5.03 -9.01
C LEU A 94 -0.66 6.53 -9.20
N SER A 95 -1.82 7.06 -8.76
CA SER A 95 -2.10 8.50 -8.84
C SER A 95 -1.30 9.33 -7.83
N LEU A 96 -0.84 8.68 -6.75
CA LEU A 96 -0.09 9.29 -5.64
C LEU A 96 1.43 9.24 -5.83
N VAL A 97 1.90 8.80 -6.99
CA VAL A 97 3.31 8.76 -7.39
C VAL A 97 3.47 9.54 -8.68
N ASP A 98 4.58 10.26 -8.83
CA ASP A 98 4.87 10.97 -10.07
C ASP A 98 5.46 10.00 -11.12
N TYR A 99 4.57 9.22 -11.74
CA TYR A 99 4.93 8.17 -12.70
C TYR A 99 4.55 8.57 -14.13
N SER A 100 5.56 8.69 -15.02
CA SER A 100 5.35 9.00 -16.44
C SER A 100 4.74 7.79 -17.18
N ARG A 101 3.57 8.02 -17.80
CA ARG A 101 2.52 6.99 -17.94
C ARG A 101 2.37 6.49 -19.39
N GLY A 102 3.36 5.81 -19.94
CA GLY A 102 3.36 5.30 -21.33
C GLY A 102 2.64 3.96 -21.58
N ARG A 103 1.38 3.77 -21.15
CA ARG A 103 0.66 2.49 -21.36
C ARG A 103 -0.72 2.67 -21.98
N ALA A 104 -1.04 1.88 -23.02
CA ALA A 104 -2.36 1.73 -23.66
C ALA A 104 -3.39 1.14 -22.67
N ARG A 105 -4.66 1.56 -22.73
CA ARG A 105 -5.59 1.41 -21.58
C ARG A 105 -6.97 0.89 -21.97
N ALA A 106 -7.46 -0.07 -21.19
CA ALA A 106 -8.83 -0.59 -21.24
C ALA A 106 -9.84 0.42 -20.68
N GLN A 107 -11.10 0.37 -21.12
CA GLN A 107 -12.14 1.34 -20.74
C GLN A 107 -12.35 1.48 -19.22
N ASN A 108 -12.31 0.38 -18.46
CA ASN A 108 -12.47 0.40 -17.00
C ASN A 108 -11.40 1.25 -16.29
N ILE A 109 -10.20 1.30 -16.88
CA ILE A 109 -9.06 2.07 -16.38
C ILE A 109 -9.28 3.59 -16.57
N ILE A 110 -10.12 3.98 -17.56
CA ILE A 110 -10.51 5.37 -17.81
C ILE A 110 -11.52 5.83 -16.75
N ARG A 111 -12.54 5.01 -16.45
CA ARG A 111 -13.57 5.35 -15.44
C ARG A 111 -12.97 5.52 -14.04
N TYR A 112 -12.09 4.62 -13.61
CA TYR A 112 -11.40 4.76 -12.32
C TYR A 112 -10.60 6.05 -12.23
N ARG A 113 -9.85 6.40 -13.27
CA ARG A 113 -9.08 7.65 -13.31
C ARG A 113 -9.98 8.88 -13.21
N ALA A 114 -11.13 8.89 -13.90
CA ALA A 114 -12.02 10.04 -13.87
C ALA A 114 -12.45 10.38 -12.42
N VAL A 115 -12.89 9.37 -11.67
CA VAL A 115 -13.23 9.52 -10.24
C VAL A 115 -12.01 9.92 -9.41
N ILE A 116 -10.87 9.27 -9.61
CA ILE A 116 -9.63 9.57 -8.87
C ILE A 116 -9.18 11.02 -9.12
N ASP A 117 -9.11 11.44 -10.38
CA ASP A 117 -8.61 12.74 -10.81
C ASP A 117 -9.54 13.88 -10.33
N GLN A 118 -10.84 13.63 -10.21
CA GLN A 118 -11.82 14.55 -9.63
C GLN A 118 -11.48 14.93 -8.18
N TYR A 119 -10.98 13.99 -7.38
CA TYR A 119 -10.72 14.20 -5.95
C TYR A 119 -9.24 14.37 -5.60
N LEU A 120 -8.33 14.08 -6.54
CA LEU A 120 -6.88 14.07 -6.27
C LEU A 120 -6.38 15.44 -5.82
N GLY A 121 -6.75 16.51 -6.52
CA GLY A 121 -6.30 17.87 -6.18
C GLY A 121 -6.68 18.29 -4.76
N ASP A 122 -7.94 18.06 -4.39
CA ASP A 122 -8.46 18.35 -3.04
C ASP A 122 -7.74 17.52 -1.99
N TYR A 123 -7.57 16.22 -2.22
CA TYR A 123 -6.89 15.34 -1.29
C TYR A 123 -5.43 15.78 -1.05
N LEU A 124 -4.68 16.08 -2.12
CA LEU A 124 -3.29 16.56 -2.02
C LEU A 124 -3.21 17.87 -1.25
N THR A 125 -4.16 18.79 -1.49
CA THR A 125 -4.22 20.09 -0.81
C THR A 125 -4.52 19.92 0.69
N ILE A 126 -5.54 19.14 1.04
CA ILE A 126 -5.98 18.94 2.43
C ILE A 126 -4.90 18.23 3.26
N THR A 127 -4.24 17.24 2.67
CA THR A 127 -3.23 16.44 3.38
C THR A 127 -1.83 17.02 3.29
N SER A 128 -1.61 18.05 2.46
CA SER A 128 -0.28 18.55 2.09
C SER A 128 0.67 17.44 1.60
N TYR A 129 0.11 16.36 1.04
CA TYR A 129 0.91 15.24 0.57
C TYR A 129 1.66 15.60 -0.71
N GLN A 130 2.98 15.39 -0.69
CA GLN A 130 3.83 15.56 -1.86
C GLN A 130 4.07 14.21 -2.52
N ARG A 131 3.73 14.11 -3.80
CA ARG A 131 3.92 12.87 -4.57
C ARG A 131 5.43 12.61 -4.71
N PRO A 132 5.93 11.46 -4.24
CA PRO A 132 7.32 11.10 -4.44
C PRO A 132 7.58 10.72 -5.90
N ASN A 133 8.79 11.02 -6.36
CA ASN A 133 9.32 10.50 -7.60
C ASN A 133 9.85 9.06 -7.38
N PHE A 134 9.60 8.19 -8.35
CA PHE A 134 10.17 6.85 -8.43
C PHE A 134 10.97 6.69 -9.72
#